data_AF-A0AA85ENS5-F1
#
_entry.id   AF-A0AA85ENS5-F1
#
_cell.length_a   1.000
_cell.length_b   1.000
_cell.length_c   1.000
_cell.angle_alpha   90.00
_cell.angle_beta   90.00
_cell.angle_gamma   90.00
#
_symmetry.space_group_name_H-M   'P 1'
#
loop_
_entity.id
_entity.type
_entity.pdbx_description
1 polymer ?
#
loop_
_entity_poly.entity_id
_entity_poly.type
_entity_poly.pdbx_seq_one_letter_code
_entity_poly.pdbx_strand_id
1 'polypeptide(L)'
;MIILLMKGSYNHVLVLLSLIIYVSRQSTVSSAVERGNDCPESQPWPCRTPRICLSFDFICDGEPDCPDEYDEDPEMCTAKLRPAQEHLAGFIHRYQNWLVPKFLGYGTPEELAAKLVGKRFYLIWICLF
;
A
#
# COMPACT_ATOMS: atom_id res chain seq x y z
N MET A 1 8.65 -37.56 25.04
CA MET A 1 9.78 -38.46 24.71
C MET A 1 10.85 -37.56 24.09
N ILE A 2 11.97 -37.16 24.69
CA ILE A 2 12.78 -37.59 25.84
C ILE A 2 13.45 -36.30 26.38
N ILE A 3 13.17 -35.92 27.63
CA ILE A 3 14.15 -35.81 28.74
C ILE A 3 15.50 -35.20 28.35
N LEU A 4 15.75 -33.96 28.78
CA LEU A 4 17.00 -33.66 29.49
C LEU A 4 16.66 -32.89 30.79
N LEU A 5 16.41 -33.69 31.82
CA LEU A 5 16.68 -33.34 33.19
C LEU A 5 18.18 -33.00 33.31
N MET A 6 18.52 -31.72 33.32
CA MET A 6 19.80 -31.26 33.83
C MET A 6 19.53 -30.48 35.11
N LYS A 7 19.50 -31.24 36.22
CA LYS A 7 19.86 -30.72 37.54
C LYS A 7 21.28 -30.16 37.40
N GLY A 8 21.39 -28.85 37.31
CA GLY A 8 22.65 -28.13 37.37
C GLY A 8 22.37 -26.79 38.02
N SER A 9 23.12 -26.45 39.07
CA SER A 9 23.11 -25.09 39.61
C SER A 9 23.77 -24.20 38.56
N TYR A 10 23.00 -23.75 37.58
CA TYR A 10 23.48 -22.83 36.55
C TYR A 10 23.86 -21.54 37.28
N ASN A 11 25.17 -21.31 37.39
CA ASN A 11 25.69 -20.09 37.97
C ASN A 11 25.13 -18.92 37.17
N HIS A 12 24.57 -17.90 37.83
CA HIS A 12 23.89 -16.79 37.18
C HIS A 12 24.75 -16.15 36.06
N VAL A 13 26.07 -16.20 36.24
CA VAL A 13 27.09 -15.79 35.25
C VAL A 13 26.96 -16.56 33.93
N LEU A 14 26.74 -17.88 33.94
CA LEU A 14 26.61 -18.69 32.72
C LEU A 14 25.31 -18.42 31.96
N VAL A 15 24.22 -18.12 32.69
CA VAL A 15 22.93 -17.73 32.10
C VAL A 15 23.02 -16.33 31.50
N LEU A 16 23.72 -15.41 32.16
CA LEU A 16 23.96 -14.07 31.64
C LEU A 16 24.84 -14.11 30.38
N LEU A 17 25.89 -14.94 30.36
CA LEU A 17 26.75 -15.07 29.19
C LEU A 17 26.00 -15.63 27.97
N SER A 18 25.13 -16.64 28.16
CA SER A 18 24.31 -17.16 27.06
C SER A 18 23.27 -16.16 26.57
N LEU A 19 22.69 -15.34 27.47
CA LEU A 19 21.78 -14.25 27.13
C LEU A 19 22.50 -13.12 26.37
N ILE A 20 23.70 -12.73 26.80
CA ILE A 20 24.51 -11.69 26.13
C ILE A 20 24.93 -12.15 24.73
N ILE A 21 25.34 -13.41 24.57
CA ILE A 21 25.66 -14.00 23.26
C ILE A 21 24.41 -14.01 22.37
N TYR A 22 23.23 -14.32 22.91
CA TYR A 22 21.96 -14.28 22.18
C TYR A 22 21.60 -12.87 21.73
N VAL A 23 21.66 -11.87 22.62
CA VAL A 23 21.36 -10.45 22.31
C VAL A 23 22.37 -9.85 21.33
N SER A 24 23.66 -10.18 21.47
CA SER A 24 24.72 -9.69 20.57
C SER A 24 24.57 -10.22 19.15
N ARG A 25 23.95 -11.39 18.98
CA ARG A 25 23.64 -12.01 17.69
C ARG A 25 22.43 -11.37 17.00
N GLN A 26 21.65 -10.54 17.71
CA GLN A 26 20.47 -9.85 17.20
C GLN A 26 20.78 -8.47 16.56
N SER A 27 22.03 -8.01 16.65
CA SER A 27 22.46 -6.70 16.14
C SER A 27 22.87 -6.75 14.66
N THR A 28 21.98 -7.15 13.77
CA THR A 28 21.93 -6.72 12.35
C THR A 28 20.58 -7.09 11.74
N VAL A 29 19.49 -6.89 12.48
CA VAL A 29 18.23 -6.60 11.79
C VAL A 29 18.30 -5.12 11.45
N SER A 30 18.96 -4.82 10.32
CA SER A 30 18.64 -3.61 9.58
C SER A 30 17.15 -3.75 9.30
N SER A 31 16.33 -3.08 10.11
CA SER A 31 14.98 -2.78 9.73
C SER A 31 15.11 -2.04 8.42
N ALA A 32 15.01 -2.79 7.32
CA ALA A 32 14.42 -2.26 6.12
C ALA A 32 13.04 -1.79 6.56
N VAL A 33 12.98 -0.54 7.01
CA VAL A 33 11.81 0.32 6.86
C VAL A 33 11.27 -0.01 5.49
N GLU A 34 9.97 -0.31 5.40
CA GLU A 34 9.30 -0.63 4.15
C GLU A 34 9.89 0.24 3.06
N ARG A 35 10.49 -0.39 2.04
CA ARG A 35 11.08 0.32 0.92
C ARG A 35 9.93 1.02 0.21
N GLY A 36 9.66 2.25 0.65
CA GLY A 36 9.08 3.27 -0.20
C GLY A 36 9.86 3.31 -1.51
N ASN A 37 9.24 3.86 -2.54
CA ASN A 37 9.96 4.15 -3.78
C ASN A 37 11.25 4.92 -3.45
N ASP A 38 12.32 4.70 -4.24
CA ASP A 38 13.62 5.37 -4.05
C ASP A 38 13.57 6.88 -4.38
N CYS A 39 12.37 7.47 -4.36
CA CYS A 39 12.07 8.82 -4.74
C CYS A 39 12.05 9.74 -3.51
N PRO A 40 12.55 10.99 -3.63
CA PRO A 40 12.49 11.95 -2.53
C PRO A 40 11.06 12.42 -2.27
N GLU A 41 10.79 12.91 -1.06
CA GLU A 41 9.46 13.43 -0.69
C GLU A 41 8.97 14.56 -1.61
N SER A 42 9.89 15.34 -2.19
CA SER A 42 9.56 16.43 -3.12
C SER A 42 9.09 15.94 -4.50
N GLN A 43 9.45 14.72 -4.88
CA GLN A 43 9.09 14.11 -6.16
C GLN A 43 8.77 12.65 -5.90
N PRO A 44 7.63 12.35 -5.25
CA PRO A 44 7.38 11.03 -4.70
C PRO A 44 6.94 10.01 -5.74
N TRP A 45 6.83 10.35 -7.03
CA TRP A 45 6.24 9.47 -8.03
C TRP A 45 7.27 8.88 -9.01
N PRO A 46 7.50 7.55 -9.03
CA PRO A 46 8.51 6.95 -9.90
C PRO A 46 7.97 6.63 -11.30
N CYS A 47 8.72 6.98 -12.34
CA CYS A 47 8.50 6.43 -13.68
C CYS A 47 8.82 4.92 -13.73
N ARG A 48 8.39 4.22 -14.79
CA ARG A 48 8.83 2.83 -15.05
C ARG A 48 10.34 2.74 -15.32
N THR A 49 10.91 3.82 -15.85
CA THR A 49 12.35 3.96 -15.99
C THR A 49 12.98 4.27 -14.62
N PRO A 50 13.97 3.48 -14.16
CA PRO A 50 14.53 3.65 -12.83
C PRO A 50 15.19 5.01 -12.65
N ARG A 51 15.12 5.56 -11.44
CA ARG A 51 15.73 6.84 -11.00
C ARG A 51 15.09 8.12 -11.55
N ILE A 52 13.98 8.02 -12.27
CA ILE A 52 13.20 9.20 -12.68
C ILE A 52 12.01 9.30 -11.74
N CYS A 53 11.91 10.44 -11.07
CA CYS A 53 10.88 10.73 -10.08
C CYS A 53 10.24 12.08 -10.39
N LEU A 54 8.91 12.15 -10.33
CA LEU A 54 8.11 13.31 -10.69
C LEU A 54 7.34 13.86 -9.48
N SER A 55 7.03 15.16 -9.54
CA SER A 55 5.99 15.77 -8.69
C SER A 55 4.61 15.31 -9.17
N PHE A 56 3.59 15.39 -8.31
CA PHE A 56 2.20 15.13 -8.71
C PHE A 56 1.67 16.12 -9.76
N ASP A 57 2.31 17.29 -9.89
CA ASP A 57 1.95 18.30 -10.89
C ASP A 57 2.19 17.80 -12.32
N PHE A 58 3.29 17.06 -12.52
CA PHE A 58 3.79 16.49 -13.79
C PHE A 58 3.17 15.12 -14.14
N ILE A 59 1.91 14.92 -13.77
CA ILE A 59 1.23 13.65 -14.02
C ILE A 59 -0.08 13.99 -14.70
N CYS A 60 -0.32 13.53 -15.92
CA CYS A 60 -1.56 13.84 -16.64
C CYS A 60 -1.78 15.35 -16.80
N ASP A 61 -0.70 16.08 -17.05
CA ASP A 61 -0.74 17.51 -17.37
C ASP A 61 -0.71 17.77 -18.89
N GLY A 62 -0.50 16.71 -19.68
CA GLY A 62 -0.53 16.73 -21.13
C GLY A 62 0.84 16.89 -21.78
N GLU A 63 1.92 16.91 -21.01
CA GLU A 63 3.30 16.87 -21.50
C GLU A 63 3.98 15.56 -21.05
N PRO A 64 4.73 14.87 -21.93
CA PRO A 64 5.42 13.65 -21.55
C PRO A 64 6.67 13.95 -20.73
N ASP A 65 6.61 13.65 -19.43
CA ASP A 65 7.71 13.82 -18.48
C ASP A 65 8.51 12.52 -18.24
N CYS A 66 7.88 11.35 -18.36
CA CYS A 66 8.62 10.08 -18.40
C CYS A 66 9.11 9.75 -19.82
N PRO A 67 10.25 9.05 -19.97
CA PRO A 67 10.77 8.63 -21.28
C PRO A 67 9.84 7.71 -22.08
N ASP A 68 8.92 7.06 -21.38
CA ASP A 68 7.93 6.14 -21.92
C ASP A 68 6.49 6.66 -21.79
N GLU A 69 6.34 7.97 -21.53
CA GLU A 69 5.05 8.67 -21.41
C GLU A 69 4.10 8.02 -20.39
N TYR A 70 4.67 7.33 -19.39
CA TYR A 70 3.89 6.57 -18.41
C TYR A 70 3.01 7.48 -17.53
N ASP A 71 3.51 8.67 -17.25
CA ASP A 71 2.84 9.77 -16.59
C ASP A 71 1.55 10.22 -17.30
N GLU A 72 1.43 9.96 -18.61
CA GLU A 72 0.29 10.30 -19.45
C GLU A 72 -0.56 9.07 -19.88
N ASP A 73 -0.29 7.89 -19.31
CA ASP A 73 -1.03 6.68 -19.63
C ASP A 73 -2.52 6.80 -19.18
N PRO A 74 -3.51 6.54 -20.05
CA PRO A 74 -4.92 6.72 -19.70
C PRO A 74 -5.40 5.88 -18.50
N GLU A 75 -4.86 4.67 -18.32
CA GLU A 75 -5.18 3.83 -17.17
C GLU A 75 -4.58 4.43 -15.88
N MET A 76 -3.40 5.03 -15.99
CA MET A 76 -2.73 5.74 -14.91
C MET A 76 -3.45 7.05 -14.54
N CYS A 77 -3.85 7.86 -15.51
CA CYS A 77 -4.54 9.14 -15.25
C CYS A 77 -5.88 8.98 -14.56
N THR A 78 -6.53 7.84 -14.74
CA THR A 78 -7.71 7.47 -13.97
C THR A 78 -7.42 7.36 -12.48
N ALA A 79 -6.24 6.86 -12.12
CA ALA A 79 -5.83 6.74 -10.73
C ALA A 79 -5.60 8.11 -10.08
N LYS A 80 -5.07 9.10 -10.81
CA LYS A 80 -4.86 10.48 -10.31
C LYS A 80 -6.18 11.14 -9.90
N LEU A 81 -7.27 10.83 -10.61
CA LEU A 81 -8.59 11.40 -10.34
C LEU A 81 -9.29 10.82 -9.09
N ARG A 82 -8.73 9.81 -8.41
CA ARG A 82 -9.43 9.23 -7.25
C ARG A 82 -9.58 10.26 -6.13
N PRO A 83 -10.77 10.36 -5.51
CA PRO A 83 -11.01 11.32 -4.44
C PRO A 83 -10.27 10.87 -3.17
N ALA A 84 -9.95 11.84 -2.31
CA ALA A 84 -9.43 11.55 -0.98
C ALA A 84 -10.35 10.60 -0.19
N GLN A 85 -9.76 9.79 0.69
CA GLN A 85 -10.47 8.76 1.46
C GLN A 85 -11.63 9.33 2.30
N GLU A 86 -11.46 10.53 2.86
CA GLU A 86 -12.47 11.23 3.66
C GLU A 86 -13.73 11.58 2.84
N HIS A 87 -13.55 12.02 1.60
CA HIS A 87 -14.66 12.31 0.69
C HIS A 87 -15.40 11.03 0.30
N LEU A 88 -14.65 9.94 0.09
CA LEU A 88 -15.22 8.64 -0.23
C LEU A 88 -16.04 8.06 0.93
N ALA A 89 -15.58 8.23 2.18
CA ALA A 89 -16.29 7.76 3.37
C ALA A 89 -17.67 8.44 3.51
N GLY A 90 -17.72 9.76 3.34
CA GLY A 90 -18.99 10.51 3.38
C GLY A 90 -19.95 10.11 2.25
N PHE A 91 -19.41 9.86 1.05
CA PHE A 91 -20.18 9.38 -0.09
C PHE A 91 -20.79 7.99 0.19
N ILE A 92 -19.97 7.02 0.61
CA ILE A 92 -20.42 5.65 0.91
C ILE A 92 -21.48 5.68 2.00
N HIS A 93 -21.24 6.42 3.09
CA HIS A 93 -22.20 6.55 4.19
C HIS A 93 -23.58 7.05 3.71
N ARG A 94 -23.60 8.03 2.80
CA ARG A 94 -24.85 8.63 2.29
C ARG A 94 -25.58 7.74 1.30
N TYR A 95 -24.86 7.05 0.42
CA TYR A 95 -25.46 6.38 -0.73
C TYR A 95 -25.44 4.85 -0.66
N GLN A 96 -24.84 4.24 0.37
CA GLN A 96 -24.72 2.76 0.48
C GLN A 96 -26.03 2.01 0.19
N ASN A 97 -27.16 2.48 0.73
CA ASN A 97 -28.47 1.84 0.56
C ASN A 97 -29.00 1.89 -0.88
N TRP A 98 -28.57 2.87 -1.66
CA TRP A 98 -28.90 2.99 -3.08
C TRP A 98 -27.86 2.29 -3.96
N LEU A 99 -26.57 2.40 -3.61
CA LEU A 99 -25.45 1.85 -4.35
C LEU A 99 -25.45 0.31 -4.34
N VAL A 100 -25.72 -0.29 -3.17
CA VAL A 100 -25.45 -1.72 -2.85
C VAL A 100 -26.68 -2.65 -3.00
N PRO A 101 -27.82 -2.22 -3.57
CA PRO A 101 -28.60 -3.22 -4.32
C PRO A 101 -28.87 -2.81 -5.76
N LYS A 102 -28.96 -1.50 -6.09
CA LYS A 102 -29.37 -1.09 -7.44
C LYS A 102 -28.24 -1.07 -8.46
N PHE A 103 -27.04 -0.63 -8.06
CA PHE A 103 -25.93 -0.47 -9.01
C PHE A 103 -24.94 -1.63 -8.96
N LEU A 104 -24.59 -2.10 -7.76
CA LEU A 104 -23.65 -3.21 -7.60
C LEU A 104 -24.31 -4.59 -7.59
N GLY A 105 -25.63 -4.63 -7.41
CA GLY A 105 -26.40 -5.85 -7.19
C GLY A 105 -26.15 -6.45 -5.80
N TYR A 106 -26.57 -7.70 -5.62
CA TYR A 106 -26.31 -8.48 -4.41
C TYR A 106 -25.04 -9.31 -4.60
N GLY A 107 -24.28 -9.51 -3.53
CA GLY A 107 -23.03 -10.28 -3.53
C GLY A 107 -22.31 -10.16 -2.20
N THR A 108 -21.21 -10.87 -2.05
CA THR A 108 -20.35 -10.72 -0.87
C THR A 108 -19.62 -9.36 -0.90
N PRO A 109 -19.16 -8.83 0.25
CA PRO A 109 -18.38 -7.60 0.29
C PRO A 109 -17.19 -7.61 -0.69
N GLU A 110 -16.54 -8.76 -0.87
CA GLU A 110 -15.40 -8.96 -1.77
C GLU A 110 -15.82 -8.87 -3.25
N GLU A 111 -16.94 -9.49 -3.62
CA GLU A 111 -17.49 -9.42 -4.98
C GLU A 111 -17.94 -7.99 -5.34
N LEU A 112 -18.53 -7.29 -4.38
CA LEU A 112 -18.97 -5.90 -4.55
C LEU A 112 -17.76 -4.96 -4.63
N ALA A 113 -16.72 -5.16 -3.80
CA ALA A 113 -15.48 -4.39 -3.86
C ALA A 113 -14.75 -4.57 -5.20
N ALA A 114 -14.71 -5.79 -5.76
CA ALA A 114 -14.13 -6.03 -7.08
C ALA A 114 -14.86 -5.24 -8.19
N LYS A 115 -16.18 -5.06 -8.07
CA LYS A 115 -16.97 -4.23 -8.99
C LYS A 115 -16.69 -2.73 -8.82
N LEU A 116 -16.35 -2.27 -7.61
CA LEU A 116 -15.93 -0.88 -7.34
C LEU A 116 -14.57 -0.54 -7.97
N VAL A 117 -13.69 -1.52 -8.12
CA VAL A 117 -12.31 -1.33 -8.63
C VAL A 117 -12.20 -1.62 -10.13
N GLY A 118 -13.14 -2.37 -10.71
CA GLY A 118 -13.12 -2.74 -12.13
C GLY A 118 -13.43 -1.57 -13.08
N LYS A 119 -12.99 -1.71 -14.35
CA LYS A 119 -13.14 -0.73 -15.46
C LYS A 119 -14.58 -0.22 -15.73
N ARG A 120 -15.60 -0.71 -15.03
CA ARG A 120 -16.99 -0.19 -15.07
C ARG A 120 -17.29 0.91 -14.06
N PHE A 121 -16.39 1.21 -13.12
CA PHE A 121 -16.62 2.25 -12.13
C PHE A 121 -16.35 3.68 -12.62
N TYR A 122 -15.80 3.84 -13.83
CA TYR A 122 -15.76 5.11 -14.55
C TYR A 122 -17.15 5.72 -14.72
N LEU A 123 -18.18 4.90 -14.91
CA LEU A 123 -19.54 5.39 -15.12
C LEU A 123 -20.19 5.93 -13.85
N ILE A 124 -19.80 5.46 -12.66
CA ILE A 124 -20.30 6.02 -11.40
C ILE A 124 -19.60 7.33 -11.05
N TRP A 125 -18.34 7.49 -11.48
CA TRP A 125 -17.62 8.76 -11.39
C TRP A 125 -18.12 9.80 -12.43
N ILE A 126 -18.41 9.38 -13.67
CA ILE A 126 -18.94 10.25 -14.74
C ILE A 126 -20.42 10.63 -14.53
N CYS A 127 -21.23 9.83 -13.84
CA CYS A 127 -22.65 10.15 -13.63
C CYS A 127 -22.94 10.99 -12.37
N LEU A 128 -21.93 11.34 -11.55
CA LEU A 128 -22.09 12.11 -10.31
C LEU A 128 -21.30 13.43 -10.30
N PHE A 129 -20.72 13.82 -11.44
CA PHE A 129 -20.28 15.17 -11.76
C PHE A 129 -20.87 15.62 -13.10
#